data_AF-A0A7Y5KAY7-F1
#
_entry.id   AF-A0A7Y5KAY7-F1
#
_cell.length_a   1.000
_cell.length_b   1.000
_cell.length_c   1.000
_cell.angle_alpha   90.00
_cell.angle_beta   90.00
_cell.angle_gamma   90.00
#
_symmetry.space_group_name_H-M   'P 1'
#
loop_
_entity.id
_entity.type
_entity.pdbx_description
1 polymer ?
#
loop_
_entity_poly.entity_id
_entity_poly.type
_entity_poly.pdbx_seq_one_letter_code
_entity_poly.pdbx_strand_id
1 'polypeptide(L)'
;MKPKEQNTQSTNDLSRFKDLALEEACDVLRAYMFQRRQITFLEEAVALYYDPISDRVFLEDEQLNVAMKDENGDLKQWATCRVCGIEGFKDAHEPKFVDEALCMQCCVRDE
;
A
#
# COMPACT_ATOMS: atom_id res chain seq x y z
N MET A 1 30.75 -0.05 17.59
CA MET A 1 29.30 0.10 17.36
C MET A 1 28.88 -0.96 16.37
N LYS A 2 27.92 -1.83 16.70
CA LYS A 2 27.37 -2.77 15.71
C LYS A 2 26.50 -1.98 14.72
N PRO A 3 26.56 -2.26 13.41
CA PRO A 3 25.63 -1.65 12.46
C PRO A 3 24.21 -2.02 12.90
N LYS A 4 23.33 -1.03 13.01
CA LYS A 4 21.91 -1.29 13.20
C LYS A 4 21.44 -1.99 11.92
N GLU A 5 20.98 -3.23 12.02
CA GLU A 5 20.28 -3.89 10.93
C GLU A 5 19.10 -2.99 10.55
N GLN A 6 19.17 -2.41 9.36
CA GLN A 6 18.01 -1.74 8.78
C GLN A 6 17.02 -2.86 8.46
N ASN A 7 15.88 -2.88 9.16
CA ASN A 7 14.80 -3.77 8.80
C ASN A 7 14.27 -3.31 7.43
N THR A 8 14.47 -4.11 6.40
CA THR A 8 14.14 -3.76 5.00
C THR A 8 12.82 -4.37 4.52
N GLN A 9 12.04 -4.98 5.43
CA GLN A 9 10.79 -5.63 5.09
C GLN A 9 9.64 -4.96 5.81
N SER A 10 8.52 -4.81 5.09
CA SER A 10 7.24 -4.40 5.65
C SER A 10 6.85 -5.29 6.84
N THR A 11 6.21 -4.69 7.84
CA THR A 11 5.93 -5.35 9.11
C THR A 11 4.59 -4.93 9.67
N ASN A 12 3.87 -5.88 10.29
CA ASN A 12 2.64 -5.64 11.06
C ASN A 12 2.90 -5.59 12.59
N ASP A 13 4.15 -5.79 13.01
CA ASP A 13 4.59 -5.62 14.40
C ASP A 13 4.61 -4.13 14.77
N LEU A 14 3.58 -3.69 15.51
CA LEU A 14 3.42 -2.30 15.96
C LEU A 14 4.60 -1.76 16.77
N SER A 15 5.40 -2.63 17.41
CA SER A 15 6.59 -2.18 18.15
C SER A 15 7.70 -1.63 17.23
N ARG A 16 7.60 -1.89 15.92
CA ARG A 16 8.50 -1.39 14.89
C ARG A 16 8.05 -0.09 14.25
N PHE A 17 6.83 0.37 14.55
CA PHE A 17 6.30 1.63 14.04
C PHE A 17 6.94 2.79 14.82
N LYS A 18 7.42 3.80 14.10
CA LYS A 18 7.86 5.06 14.71
C LYS A 18 6.64 5.93 15.02
N ASP A 19 6.81 6.97 15.83
CA ASP A 19 5.71 7.86 16.24
C ASP A 19 4.88 8.39 15.06
N LEU A 20 5.53 8.88 13.99
CA LEU A 20 4.85 9.36 12.78
C LEU A 20 4.08 8.24 12.05
N ALA A 21 4.65 7.04 11.99
CA ALA A 21 3.98 5.88 11.41
C ALA A 21 2.78 5.43 12.27
N LEU A 22 2.84 5.61 13.60
CA LEU A 22 1.68 5.35 14.48
C LEU A 22 0.57 6.37 14.27
N GLU A 23 0.90 7.64 14.02
CA GLU A 23 -0.08 8.67 13.65
C GLU A 23 -0.74 8.36 12.30
N GLU A 24 0.06 7.98 11.29
CA GLU A 24 -0.45 7.58 9.98
C GLU A 24 -1.30 6.31 10.07
N ALA A 25 -0.88 5.33 10.87
CA ALA A 25 -1.66 4.15 11.19
C ALA A 25 -3.05 4.49 11.76
N CYS A 26 -3.11 5.45 12.69
CA CYS A 26 -4.40 5.92 13.21
C CYS A 26 -5.28 6.49 12.11
N ASP A 27 -4.71 7.25 11.18
CA ASP A 27 -5.46 7.84 10.08
C ASP A 27 -5.94 6.80 9.07
N VAL A 28 -5.09 5.84 8.69
CA VAL A 28 -5.45 4.71 7.82
C VAL A 28 -6.58 3.89 8.45
N LEU A 29 -6.48 3.57 9.75
CA LEU A 29 -7.51 2.83 10.47
C LEU A 29 -8.82 3.61 10.59
N ARG A 30 -8.76 4.93 10.79
CA ARG A 30 -9.96 5.80 10.77
C ARG A 30 -10.61 5.78 9.39
N ALA A 31 -9.84 5.98 8.32
CA ALA A 31 -10.37 5.94 6.97
C ALA A 31 -11.04 4.59 6.68
N TYR A 32 -10.40 3.48 7.06
CA TYR A 32 -10.98 2.14 6.95
C TYR A 32 -12.29 1.99 7.72
N MET A 33 -12.35 2.46 8.96
CA MET A 33 -13.57 2.41 9.77
C MET A 33 -14.78 3.06 9.06
N PHE A 34 -14.56 4.19 8.37
CA PHE A 34 -15.60 4.92 7.66
C PHE A 34 -15.89 4.37 6.25
N GLN A 35 -14.87 3.85 5.56
CA GLN A 35 -14.94 3.52 4.13
C GLN A 35 -15.04 2.02 3.86
N ARG A 36 -14.81 1.13 4.83
CA ARG A 36 -14.77 -0.35 4.64
C ARG A 36 -15.98 -0.96 3.91
N ARG A 37 -17.15 -0.31 3.93
CA ARG A 37 -18.35 -0.78 3.20
C ARG A 37 -18.36 -0.39 1.72
N GLN A 38 -17.54 0.58 1.34
CA GLN A 38 -17.39 1.12 -0.02
C GLN A 38 -16.16 0.54 -0.71
N ILE A 39 -15.18 0.07 0.07
CA ILE A 39 -13.98 -0.61 -0.44
C ILE A 39 -14.39 -2.00 -0.94
N THR A 40 -14.28 -2.22 -2.25
CA THR A 40 -14.61 -3.51 -2.90
C THR A 40 -13.39 -4.32 -3.30
N PHE A 41 -12.19 -3.77 -3.13
CA PHE A 41 -10.92 -4.36 -3.57
C PHE A 41 -10.09 -4.96 -2.43
N LEU A 42 -10.52 -4.82 -1.17
CA LEU A 42 -9.95 -5.54 -0.04
C LEU A 42 -10.88 -6.70 0.32
N GLU A 43 -10.33 -7.90 0.48
CA GLU A 43 -11.05 -9.11 0.85
C GLU A 43 -10.91 -9.42 2.35
N GLU A 44 -10.64 -10.67 2.71
CA GLU A 44 -10.53 -11.13 4.10
C GLU A 44 -9.11 -10.92 4.68
N ALA A 45 -8.98 -11.11 6.00
CA ALA A 45 -7.69 -11.04 6.71
C ALA A 45 -6.90 -9.72 6.56
N VAL A 46 -7.59 -8.60 6.35
CA VAL A 46 -6.99 -7.25 6.26
C VAL A 46 -6.14 -6.94 7.49
N ALA A 47 -4.85 -6.66 7.26
CA ALA A 47 -3.88 -6.29 8.27
C ALA A 47 -3.21 -4.95 7.95
N LEU A 48 -2.76 -4.26 9.00
CA LEU A 48 -2.02 -3.00 8.89
C LEU A 48 -0.53 -3.29 8.83
N TYR A 49 0.15 -2.69 7.85
CA TYR A 49 1.58 -2.81 7.64
C TYR A 49 2.27 -1.46 7.61
N TYR A 50 3.52 -1.46 8.04
CA TYR A 50 4.46 -0.36 7.90
C TYR A 50 5.64 -0.83 7.04
N ASP A 51 5.90 -0.11 5.95
CA ASP A 51 7.15 -0.26 5.18
C ASP A 51 8.19 0.74 5.68
N PRO A 52 9.27 0.30 6.35
CA PRO A 52 10.34 1.17 6.81
C PRO A 52 11.23 1.76 5.70
N ILE A 53 11.17 1.24 4.47
CA ILE A 53 11.92 1.77 3.32
C ILE A 53 11.24 3.03 2.80
N SER A 54 9.94 2.94 2.49
CA SER A 54 9.17 4.08 1.99
C SER A 54 8.59 4.97 3.11
N ASP A 55 8.69 4.53 4.36
CA ASP A 55 8.07 5.14 5.54
C ASP A 55 6.55 5.27 5.40
N ARG A 56 5.90 4.23 4.83
CA ARG A 56 4.45 4.24 4.51
C ARG A 56 3.69 3.28 5.39
N VAL A 57 2.46 3.65 5.72
CA VAL A 57 1.49 2.76 6.37
C VAL A 57 0.35 2.43 5.43
N PHE A 58 0.00 1.15 5.34
CA PHE A 58 -1.00 0.67 4.41
C PHE A 58 -1.77 -0.52 5.01
N LEU A 59 -2.91 -0.82 4.41
CA LEU A 59 -3.63 -2.07 4.65
C LEU A 59 -3.34 -3.05 3.53
N GLU A 60 -3.23 -4.32 3.87
CA GLU A 60 -3.06 -5.42 2.91
C GLU A 60 -3.98 -6.58 3.33
N ASP A 61 -4.65 -7.21 2.37
CA ASP A 61 -5.42 -8.44 2.57
C ASP A 61 -4.58 -9.70 2.26
N GLU A 62 -5.15 -10.90 2.42
CA GLU A 62 -4.42 -12.15 2.14
C GLU A 62 -4.09 -12.37 0.66
N GLN A 63 -4.72 -11.63 -0.25
CA GLN A 63 -4.54 -11.63 -1.71
C GLN A 63 -3.50 -10.60 -2.16
N LEU A 64 -2.86 -9.87 -1.23
CA LEU A 64 -1.89 -8.81 -1.48
C LEU A 64 -2.48 -7.56 -2.13
N ASN A 65 -3.79 -7.32 -2.00
CA ASN A 65 -4.37 -6.03 -2.37
C ASN A 65 -3.98 -4.98 -1.34
N VAL A 66 -3.33 -3.92 -1.82
CA VAL A 66 -2.87 -2.83 -0.96
C VAL A 66 -3.84 -1.67 -0.99
N ALA A 67 -4.28 -1.20 0.18
CA ALA A 67 -4.99 0.06 0.34
C ALA A 67 -4.10 1.10 1.01
N MET A 68 -3.97 2.26 0.36
CA MET A 68 -3.23 3.41 0.88
C MET A 68 -4.14 4.63 0.95
N LYS A 69 -3.90 5.50 1.95
CA LYS A 69 -4.59 6.77 2.07
C LYS A 69 -4.03 7.75 1.03
N ASP A 70 -4.90 8.37 0.24
CA ASP A 70 -4.53 9.44 -0.68
C ASP A 70 -4.48 10.81 0.02
N GLU A 71 -4.17 11.87 -0.74
CA GLU A 71 -4.10 13.25 -0.24
C GLU A 71 -5.45 13.79 0.26
N ASN A 72 -6.57 13.20 -0.17
CA ASN A 72 -7.91 13.58 0.26
C ASN A 72 -8.35 12.84 1.52
N GLY A 73 -7.57 11.84 1.97
CA GLY A 73 -7.91 10.99 3.10
C GLY A 73 -8.68 9.73 2.72
N ASP A 74 -8.80 9.41 1.43
CA ASP A 74 -9.52 8.24 0.94
C ASP A 74 -8.59 7.03 0.77
N LEU A 75 -9.08 5.85 1.16
CA LEU A 75 -8.38 4.60 0.90
C LEU A 75 -8.59 4.17 -0.54
N LYS A 76 -7.49 4.09 -1.28
CA LYS A 76 -7.45 3.72 -2.69
C LYS A 76 -6.52 2.54 -2.90
N GLN A 77 -6.83 1.74 -3.92
CA GLN A 77 -6.02 0.58 -4.26
C GLN A 77 -4.68 1.06 -4.85
N TRP A 78 -3.59 0.67 -4.21
CA TRP A 78 -2.23 0.90 -4.68
C TRP A 78 -1.75 -0.34 -5.44
N ALA A 79 -1.03 -0.13 -6.53
CA ALA A 79 -0.45 -1.20 -7.33
C ALA A 79 1.01 -0.91 -7.65
N THR A 80 1.77 -1.99 -7.80
CA THR A 80 3.17 -1.96 -8.23
C THR A 80 3.32 -2.82 -9.47
N CYS A 81 3.88 -2.27 -10.54
CA CYS A 81 4.11 -3.05 -11.75
C CYS A 81 5.25 -4.03 -11.54
N ARG A 82 4.99 -5.32 -11.71
CA ARG A 82 5.99 -6.40 -11.60
C ARG A 82 7.14 -6.32 -12.62
N VAL A 83 6.95 -5.57 -13.72
CA VAL A 83 7.92 -5.47 -14.81
C VAL A 83 8.86 -4.29 -14.62
N CYS A 84 8.33 -3.09 -14.43
CA CYS A 84 9.14 -1.87 -14.32
C CYS A 84 9.23 -1.29 -12.91
N GLY A 85 8.50 -1.84 -11.94
CA GLY A 85 8.48 -1.35 -10.57
C GLY A 85 7.75 -0.01 -10.41
N ILE A 86 7.05 0.50 -11.43
CA ILE A 86 6.26 1.73 -11.27
C ILE A 86 5.11 1.48 -10.30
N GLU A 87 4.90 2.44 -9.40
CA GLU A 87 3.88 2.36 -8.37
C GLU A 87 2.86 3.48 -8.54
N GLY A 88 1.62 3.23 -8.11
CA GLY A 88 0.60 4.28 -8.09
C GLY A 88 -0.77 3.78 -7.68
N PHE A 89 -1.69 4.72 -7.46
CA PHE A 89 -3.11 4.40 -7.29
C PHE A 89 -3.71 3.94 -8.61
N LYS A 90 -4.50 2.86 -8.59
CA LYS A 90 -5.11 2.29 -9.79
C LYS A 90 -6.10 3.24 -10.49
N ASP A 91 -6.75 4.12 -9.75
CA ASP A 91 -7.69 5.12 -10.27
C ASP A 91 -7.01 6.46 -10.64
N ALA A 92 -5.69 6.59 -10.45
CA ALA A 92 -4.97 7.77 -10.86
C ALA A 92 -4.96 7.94 -12.39
N HIS A 93 -4.83 9.19 -12.83
CA HIS A 93 -4.71 9.49 -14.26
C HIS A 93 -3.45 8.84 -14.85
N GLU A 94 -2.34 8.83 -14.09
CA GLU A 94 -1.10 8.13 -14.38
C GLU A 94 -0.40 7.73 -13.06
N PRO A 95 0.25 6.55 -12.99
CA PRO A 95 0.31 5.51 -14.00
C PRO A 95 -0.98 4.69 -14.10
N LYS A 96 -1.37 4.30 -15.32
CA LYS A 96 -2.51 3.40 -15.55
C LYS A 96 -2.08 1.94 -15.45
N PHE A 97 -2.84 1.16 -14.69
CA PHE A 97 -2.68 -0.29 -14.56
C PHE A 97 -3.72 -1.02 -15.41
N VAL A 98 -3.28 -2.09 -16.09
CA VAL A 98 -4.17 -2.96 -16.89
C VAL A 98 -4.71 -4.14 -16.09
N ASP A 99 -3.98 -4.57 -15.06
CA ASP A 99 -4.39 -5.56 -14.07
C ASP A 99 -3.82 -5.21 -12.67
N GLU A 100 -3.80 -6.16 -11.74
CA GLU A 100 -3.27 -5.99 -10.38
C GLU A 100 -1.78 -5.66 -10.30
N ALA A 101 -0.97 -6.07 -11.27
CA ALA A 101 0.49 -5.97 -11.20
C ALA A 101 1.15 -5.58 -12.53
N LEU A 102 0.41 -5.11 -13.54
CA LEU A 102 0.94 -4.73 -14.84
C LEU A 102 0.48 -3.31 -15.21
N CYS A 103 1.44 -2.43 -15.50
CA CYS A 103 1.15 -1.10 -16.01
C CYS A 103 0.94 -1.13 -17.53
N MET A 104 0.16 -0.18 -18.04
CA MET A 104 -0.14 -0.04 -19.46
C MET A 104 1.13 0.09 -20.32
N GLN A 105 2.18 0.73 -19.82
CA GLN A 105 3.45 0.88 -20.54
C GLN A 105 4.20 -0.45 -20.74
N CYS A 106 4.05 -1.40 -19.80
CA CYS A 106 4.68 -2.71 -19.91
C CYS A 106 3.78 -3.71 -20.64
N CYS A 107 2.45 -3.53 -20.58
CA CYS A 107 1.51 -4.34 -21.36
C CYS A 107 1.74 -4.23 -22.87
N VAL A 108 2.10 -3.05 -23.38
CA VAL A 108 2.35 -2.82 -24.83
C VAL A 108 3.72 -3.36 -25.28
N ARG A 109 4.57 -3.84 -24.35
CA ARG A 109 5.91 -4.38 -24.67
C ARG A 109 5.95 -5.91 -24.78
N ASP A 110 4.86 -6.59 -24.44
CA ASP A 110 4.73 -8.06 -24.50
C ASP A 110 4.14 -8.57 -25.84
N GLU A 111 4.03 -7.71 -26.85
CA GLU A 111 3.72 -8.07 -28.26
C GLU A 111 4.99 -7.99 -29.14
#